data_AF-A0A355CKJ2-F1
#
_entry.id   AF-A0A355CKJ2-F1
#
_cell.length_a   1.000
_cell.length_b   1.000
_cell.length_c   1.000
_cell.angle_alpha   90.00
_cell.angle_beta   90.00
_cell.angle_gamma   90.00
#
_symmetry.space_group_name_H-M   'P 1'
#
loop_
_entity.id
_entity.type
_entity.pdbx_description
1 polymer ?
#
loop_
_entity_poly.entity_id
_entity_poly.type
_entity_poly.pdbx_seq_one_letter_code
_entity_poly.pdbx_strand_id
1 'polypeptide(L)'
;INWVIGILATKDCDDILKALLKKGDRLYLVPIPDQNSTSPAELAALAQIICPELTLCQTFPDLTTALDNAVVENNLTVICGSLYLVGHFLKIQTSRIHQR
;
A
#
# COMPACT_ATOMS: atom_id res chain seq x y z
N ILE A 1 4.88 8.48 8.11
CA ILE A 1 4.22 7.15 8.22
C ILE A 1 4.57 6.34 6.99
N ASN A 2 4.68 5.01 7.12
CA ASN A 2 4.85 4.11 5.98
C ASN A 2 3.49 3.54 5.59
N TRP A 3 2.97 3.96 4.45
CA TRP A 3 1.69 3.53 3.91
C TRP A 3 1.91 2.42 2.89
N VAL A 4 1.44 1.21 3.17
CA VAL A 4 1.40 0.11 2.21
C VAL A 4 -0.03 -0.02 1.69
N ILE A 5 -0.25 0.40 0.45
CA ILE A 5 -1.59 0.66 -0.08
C ILE A 5 -1.83 -0.09 -1.38
N GLY A 6 -2.99 -0.74 -1.47
CA GLY A 6 -3.62 -1.18 -2.71
C GLY A 6 -5.09 -0.78 -2.70
N ILE A 7 -5.59 -0.26 -3.82
CA ILE A 7 -6.96 0.27 -3.95
C ILE A 7 -7.66 -0.43 -5.13
N LEU A 8 -8.93 -0.82 -4.94
CA LEU A 8 -9.73 -1.42 -6.00
C LEU A 8 -10.04 -0.38 -7.09
N ALA A 9 -10.06 -0.80 -8.37
CA ALA A 9 -10.27 0.09 -9.51
C ALA A 9 -11.62 0.84 -9.50
N THR A 10 -12.59 0.36 -8.72
CA THR A 10 -13.92 0.97 -8.57
C THR A 10 -13.99 2.03 -7.47
N LYS A 11 -12.88 2.30 -6.78
CA LYS A 11 -12.82 3.25 -5.65
C LYS A 11 -12.26 4.59 -6.09
N ASP A 12 -12.69 5.63 -5.39
CA ASP A 12 -12.17 6.99 -5.54
C ASP A 12 -10.76 7.07 -4.95
N CYS A 13 -9.76 6.84 -5.81
CA CYS A 13 -8.37 6.83 -5.40
C CYS A 13 -7.90 8.22 -4.97
N ASP A 14 -8.39 9.28 -5.63
CA ASP A 14 -8.05 10.66 -5.36
C ASP A 14 -8.40 11.07 -3.93
N ASP A 15 -9.66 10.85 -3.55
CA ASP A 15 -10.13 11.26 -2.23
C ASP A 15 -9.56 10.38 -1.10
N ILE A 16 -9.33 9.09 -1.36
CA ILE A 16 -8.63 8.21 -0.42
C ILE A 16 -7.20 8.70 -0.19
N LEU A 17 -6.43 8.99 -1.25
CA LEU A 17 -5.06 9.45 -1.12
C LEU A 17 -4.98 10.84 -0.47
N LYS A 18 -5.88 11.77 -0.81
CA LYS A 18 -5.97 13.10 -0.15
C LYS A 18 -6.26 13.00 1.34
N ALA A 19 -7.13 12.07 1.75
CA ALA A 19 -7.48 11.90 3.16
C ALA A 19 -6.34 11.29 3.99
N LEU A 20 -5.48 10.48 3.38
CA LEU A 20 -4.42 9.74 4.07
C LEU A 20 -3.07 10.45 4.06
N LEU A 21 -2.64 10.94 2.91
CA LEU A 21 -1.25 11.35 2.69
C LEU A 21 -0.95 12.71 3.30
N LYS A 22 0.20 12.79 3.97
CA LYS A 22 0.76 14.04 4.49
C LYS A 22 2.21 14.20 4.05
N LYS A 23 2.68 15.45 4.08
CA LYS A 23 4.09 15.78 3.86
C LYS A 23 5.00 14.87 4.70
N GLY A 24 6.05 14.35 4.06
CA GLY A 24 7.04 13.50 4.70
C GLY A 24 6.64 12.02 4.84
N ASP A 25 5.42 11.64 4.46
CA ASP A 25 5.03 10.24 4.41
C ASP A 25 5.77 9.45 3.33
N ARG A 26 5.77 8.12 3.47
CA ARG A 26 6.39 7.17 2.57
C ARG A 26 5.31 6.22 2.06
N LEU A 27 5.16 6.12 0.75
CA LEU A 27 4.07 5.40 0.10
C LEU A 27 4.62 4.21 -0.71
N TYR A 28 4.13 3.03 -0.38
CA TYR A 28 4.49 1.73 -0.96
C TYR A 28 3.23 1.15 -1.61
N LEU A 29 3.18 1.17 -2.94
CA LEU A 29 1.99 0.83 -3.72
C LEU A 29 2.07 -0.60 -4.24
N VAL A 30 0.99 -1.37 -4.05
CA VAL A 30 0.92 -2.79 -4.41
C VAL A 30 -0.37 -3.11 -5.15
N PRO A 31 -0.37 -4.10 -6.07
CA PRO A 31 -1.61 -4.63 -6.60
C PRO A 31 -2.36 -5.43 -5.53
N ILE A 32 -3.69 -5.47 -5.61
CA ILE A 32 -4.51 -6.38 -4.80
C ILE A 32 -4.63 -7.73 -5.54
N PRO A 33 -4.15 -8.85 -4.97
CA PRO A 33 -4.19 -10.16 -5.62
C PRO A 33 -5.62 -10.62 -5.94
N ASP A 34 -5.80 -11.25 -7.10
CA ASP A 34 -7.07 -11.83 -7.56
C ASP A 34 -8.26 -10.85 -7.63
N GLN A 35 -8.00 -9.53 -7.63
CA GLN A 35 -9.02 -8.49 -7.65
C GLN A 35 -8.74 -7.46 -8.75
N ASN A 36 -9.78 -6.76 -9.19
CA ASN A 36 -9.62 -5.62 -10.08
C ASN A 36 -9.08 -4.41 -9.30
N SER A 37 -7.75 -4.27 -9.27
CA SER A 37 -7.01 -3.21 -8.58
C SER A 37 -6.69 -2.06 -9.52
N THR A 38 -6.71 -0.82 -9.02
CA THR A 38 -6.02 0.30 -9.68
C THR A 38 -4.54 -0.06 -9.79
N SER A 39 -3.90 0.27 -10.92
CA SER A 39 -2.51 -0.09 -11.10
C SER A 39 -1.61 0.71 -10.12
N PRO A 40 -0.56 0.11 -9.55
CA PRO A 40 0.38 0.83 -8.69
C PRO A 40 1.01 2.05 -9.38
N ALA A 41 1.26 1.97 -10.69
CA ALA A 41 1.85 3.06 -11.45
C ALA A 41 0.89 4.27 -11.58
N GLU A 42 -0.39 4.02 -11.83
CA GLU A 42 -1.41 5.09 -11.84
C GLU A 42 -1.55 5.73 -10.46
N LEU A 43 -1.58 4.93 -9.40
CA LEU A 43 -1.61 5.44 -8.03
C LEU A 43 -0.36 6.27 -7.68
N ALA A 44 0.81 5.89 -8.18
CA ALA A 44 2.05 6.63 -7.94
C ALA A 44 2.02 8.00 -8.62
N ALA A 45 1.59 8.05 -9.89
CA ALA A 45 1.41 9.29 -10.62
C ALA A 45 0.41 10.22 -9.92
N LEU A 46 -0.72 9.66 -9.47
CA LEU A 46 -1.74 10.40 -8.74
C LEU A 46 -1.23 10.93 -7.37
N ALA A 47 -0.52 10.09 -6.61
CA ALA A 47 0.05 10.46 -5.32
C ALA A 47 1.07 11.61 -5.46
N GLN A 48 1.87 11.62 -6.52
CA GLN A 48 2.84 12.69 -6.79
C GLN A 48 2.15 14.04 -7.08
N ILE A 49 0.94 14.03 -7.65
CA ILE A 49 0.12 15.23 -7.86
C ILE A 49 -0.51 15.69 -6.54
N ILE A 50 -1.06 14.76 -5.75
CA ILE A 50 -1.78 15.06 -4.50
C ILE A 50 -0.83 15.53 -3.38
N CYS A 51 0.30 14.86 -3.22
CA CYS A 51 1.27 15.13 -2.16
C CYS A 51 2.70 15.05 -2.74
N PRO A 52 3.20 16.09 -3.41
CA PRO A 52 4.52 16.06 -4.03
C PRO A 52 5.66 15.99 -3.00
N GLU A 53 5.38 16.30 -1.74
CA GLU A 53 6.35 16.30 -0.62
C GLU A 53 6.40 14.96 0.13
N LEU A 54 5.99 13.85 -0.51
CA LEU A 54 6.28 12.52 0.02
C LEU A 54 7.79 12.30 0.08
N THR A 55 8.26 11.71 1.17
CA THR A 55 9.67 11.29 1.28
C THR A 55 9.98 10.14 0.32
N LEU A 56 8.98 9.29 0.06
CA LEU A 56 9.10 8.15 -0.85
C LEU A 56 7.74 7.87 -1.50
N CYS A 57 7.75 7.55 -2.79
CA CYS A 57 6.63 6.94 -3.49
C CYS A 57 7.17 5.85 -4.42
N GLN A 58 6.86 4.59 -4.14
CA GLN A 58 7.39 3.45 -4.89
C GLN A 58 6.33 2.37 -5.10
N THR A 59 6.44 1.66 -6.22
CA THR A 59 5.58 0.53 -6.58
C THR A 59 6.29 -0.78 -6.35
N PHE A 60 5.56 -1.79 -5.90
CA PHE A 60 6.05 -3.13 -5.65
C PHE A 60 5.16 -4.17 -6.34
N PRO A 61 5.73 -5.30 -6.78
CA PRO A 61 4.97 -6.34 -7.48
C PRO A 61 3.98 -7.06 -6.57
N ASP A 62 4.23 -7.11 -5.27
CA ASP A 62 3.38 -7.80 -4.29
C ASP A 62 3.48 -7.19 -2.88
N LEU A 63 2.59 -7.62 -2.00
CA LEU A 63 2.53 -7.14 -0.62
C LEU A 63 3.77 -7.50 0.20
N THR A 64 4.39 -8.65 -0.07
CA THR A 64 5.53 -9.13 0.74
C THR A 64 6.75 -8.26 0.48
N THR A 65 7.08 -8.02 -0.78
CA THR A 65 8.20 -7.16 -1.19
C THR A 65 8.02 -5.72 -0.73
N ALA A 66 6.80 -5.19 -0.74
CA ALA A 66 6.52 -3.87 -0.18
C ALA A 66 6.75 -3.83 1.34
N LEU A 67 6.27 -4.83 2.08
CA LEU A 67 6.45 -4.89 3.53
C LEU A 67 7.93 -5.04 3.91
N ASP A 68 8.68 -5.89 3.23
CA ASP A 68 10.12 -6.08 3.45
C ASP A 68 10.89 -4.75 3.32
N ASN A 69 10.42 -3.82 2.48
CA ASN A 69 11.00 -2.48 2.32
C ASN A 69 10.39 -1.44 3.27
N ALA A 70 9.13 -1.60 3.67
CA ALA A 70 8.43 -0.66 4.54
C ALA A 70 8.83 -0.82 6.01
N VAL A 71 9.20 -2.02 6.47
CA VAL A 71 9.50 -2.26 7.89
C VAL A 71 10.98 -2.11 8.26
N VAL A 72 11.84 -1.66 7.33
CA VAL A 72 13.29 -1.49 7.55
C VAL A 72 13.59 -0.43 8.61
N GLU A 73 12.81 0.64 8.65
CA GLU A 73 12.95 1.73 9.61
C GLU A 73 11.89 1.61 10.71
N ASN A 74 12.15 2.13 11.91
CA ASN A 74 11.20 2.12 13.06
C ASN A 74 9.99 3.07 12.89
N ASN A 75 9.57 3.35 11.65
CA ASN A 75 8.38 4.13 11.36
C ASN A 75 7.12 3.27 11.49
N LEU A 76 6.03 3.87 11.96
CA LEU A 76 4.71 3.21 11.96
C LEU A 76 4.34 2.81 10.53
N THR A 77 4.16 1.51 10.31
CA THR A 77 3.74 0.94 9.02
C THR A 77 2.26 0.57 9.08
N VAL A 78 1.50 1.05 8.10
CA VAL A 78 0.05 0.86 8.01
C VAL A 78 -0.28 0.21 6.67
N ILE A 79 -0.95 -0.95 6.72
CA ILE A 79 -1.54 -1.61 5.54
C ILE A 79 -2.99 -1.13 5.42
N CYS A 80 -3.35 -0.50 4.30
CA CYS A 80 -4.71 0.00 4.09
C CYS A 80 -5.12 0.07 2.60
N GLY A 81 -6.27 0.70 2.32
CA GLY A 81 -6.85 0.86 0.97
C GLY A 81 -7.85 -0.23 0.57
N SER A 82 -7.70 -1.46 1.07
CA SER A 82 -8.62 -2.56 0.75
C SER A 82 -8.71 -3.61 1.85
N LEU A 83 -9.94 -4.04 2.17
CA LEU A 83 -10.16 -5.19 3.05
C LEU A 83 -9.63 -6.49 2.43
N TYR A 84 -9.61 -6.63 1.11
CA TYR A 84 -9.01 -7.79 0.43
C TYR A 84 -7.49 -7.82 0.63
N LEU A 85 -6.82 -6.66 0.61
CA LEU A 85 -5.38 -6.59 0.86
C LEU A 85 -5.05 -6.97 2.31
N VAL A 86 -5.82 -6.46 3.27
CA VAL A 86 -5.69 -6.84 4.69
C VAL A 86 -5.99 -8.33 4.88
N GLY A 87 -7.05 -8.86 4.24
CA GLY A 87 -7.37 -10.28 4.27
C GLY A 87 -6.26 -11.16 3.68
N HIS A 88 -5.65 -10.73 2.58
CA HIS A 88 -4.50 -11.40 1.97
C HIS A 88 -3.30 -11.44 2.93
N PHE A 89 -2.99 -10.32 3.58
CA PHE A 89 -1.96 -10.27 4.63
C PHE A 89 -2.23 -11.28 5.75
N LEU A 90 -3.44 -11.27 6.30
CA LEU A 90 -3.83 -12.16 7.41
C LEU A 90 -3.72 -13.63 6.99
N LYS A 91 -4.14 -13.98 5.76
CA LYS A 91 -3.99 -15.33 5.22
C LYS A 91 -2.52 -15.77 5.17
N ILE A 92 -1.61 -14.91 4.67
CA ILE A 92 -0.16 -15.20 4.65
C ILE A 92 0.35 -15.48 6.07
N GLN A 93 -0.04 -14.67 7.05
CA GLN A 93 0.41 -14.84 8.43
C GLN A 93 -0.15 -16.12 9.06
N THR A 94 -1.42 -16.43 8.85
CA THR A 94 -2.04 -17.66 9.38
C THR A 94 -1.40 -18.91 8.78
N SER A 95 -1.10 -18.93 7.47
CA SER A 95 -0.38 -20.04 6.84
C SER A 95 1.01 -20.25 7.41
N ARG A 96 1.73 -19.17 7.79
CA ARG A 96 3.05 -19.26 8.44
C ARG A 96 2.98 -19.80 9.86
N ILE A 97 1.89 -19.54 10.59
CA ILE A 97 1.68 -20.07 11.96
C ILE A 97 1.46 -21.59 11.94
N HIS A 98 0.73 -22.12 10.94
CA HIS A 98 0.47 -23.56 10.83
C HIS A 98 1.64 -24.38 10.25
N GLN A 99 2.73 -23.73 9.87
CA GLN A 99 3.97 -24.35 9.39
C GLN A 99 5.12 -24.27 10.42
N ARG A 100 4.83 -23.79 11.63
CA ARG A 100 5.75 -23.77 12.78
C ARG A 100 5.28 -24.77 13.83
#